data_AF-A0A7V8XZZ9-F1
#
_entry.id   AF-A0A7V8XZZ9-F1
#
_cell.length_a   1.000
_cell.length_b   1.000
_cell.length_c   1.000
_cell.angle_alpha   90.00
_cell.angle_beta   90.00
_cell.angle_gamma   90.00
#
_symmetry.space_group_name_H-M   'P 1'
#
loop_
_entity.id
_entity.type
_entity.pdbx_description
1 polymer ?
#
loop_
_entity_poly.entity_id
_entity_poly.type
_entity_poly.pdbx_seq_one_letter_code
_entity_poly.pdbx_strand_id
1 'polypeptide(L)' 'MLACARHLAPRGRLVAGFQLRPGWPSLAHYDGWCAAADLRLDARFATWDRQPYAAGGSYAVSMHRNG' A
#
# COMPACT_ATOMS: atom_id res chain seq x y z
N MET A 1 2.88 9.70 -1.27
CA MET A 1 2.70 8.76 -2.40
C MET A 1 2.93 9.38 -3.77
N LEU A 2 2.63 10.68 -3.97
CA LEU A 2 2.75 11.35 -5.27
C LEU A 2 4.11 11.20 -5.97
N ALA A 3 5.22 11.35 -5.24
CA ALA A 3 6.57 11.18 -5.82
C ALA A 3 6.78 9.78 -6.40
N CYS A 4 6.40 8.72 -5.68
CA CYS A 4 6.49 7.34 -6.17
C CYS A 4 5.57 7.10 -7.36
N ALA A 5 4.32 7.60 -7.31
CA ALA A 5 3.33 7.40 -8.37
C ALA A 5 3.81 7.95 -9.73
N ARG A 6 4.53 9.09 -9.73
CA ARG A 6 5.08 9.72 -10.94
C ARG A 6 6.08 8.85 -11.72
N HIS A 7 6.65 7.83 -11.10
CA HIS A 7 7.63 6.94 -11.74
C HIS A 7 6.99 5.68 -12.35
N LEU A 8 5.67 5.48 -12.18
CA LEU A 8 5.00 4.30 -12.72
C LEU A 8 4.78 4.44 -14.22
N ALA A 9 5.34 3.50 -14.98
CA ALA A 9 5.01 3.31 -16.38
C ALA A 9 3.51 2.98 -16.55
N PRO A 10 2.95 3.12 -17.77
CA PRO A 10 1.62 2.59 -18.07
C PRO A 10 1.50 1.12 -17.64
N ARG A 11 0.45 0.80 -16.87
CA ARG A 11 0.21 -0.52 -16.23
C ARG A 11 1.23 -0.94 -15.16
N GLY A 12 2.13 -0.06 -14.75
CA GLY A 12 3.06 -0.30 -13.65
C GLY A 12 2.36 -0.63 -12.33
N ARG A 13 3.12 -1.17 -11.38
CA ARG A 13 2.65 -1.47 -10.02
C ARG A 13 3.61 -0.89 -9.00
N LEU A 14 3.05 -0.30 -7.93
CA LEU A 14 3.81 0.10 -6.75
C LEU A 14 3.56 -0.92 -5.64
N VAL A 15 4.64 -1.50 -5.10
CA VAL A 15 4.57 -2.40 -3.94
C VAL A 15 5.27 -1.73 -2.77
N ALA A 16 4.59 -1.62 -1.63
CA ALA A 16 5.15 -1.07 -0.40
C ALA A 16 4.85 -2.00 0.77
N GLY A 17 5.89 -2.32 1.54
CA GLY A 17 5.81 -3.15 2.75
C GLY A 17 6.31 -2.41 3.97
N PHE A 18 5.55 -2.39 5.06
CA PHE A 18 5.95 -1.73 6.30
C PHE A 18 5.25 -2.28 7.54
N GLN A 19 5.90 -2.07 8.69
CA GLN A 19 5.36 -2.41 10.01
C GLN A 19 4.32 -1.37 10.45
N LEU A 20 3.19 -1.84 10.93
CA LEU A 20 2.17 -1.07 11.62
C LEU A 20 2.49 -1.05 13.10
N ARG A 21 2.42 0.14 13.71
CA ARG A 21 2.71 0.33 15.12
C ARG A 21 1.84 1.44 15.71
N PRO A 22 1.53 1.38 17.02
CA PRO A 22 0.84 2.47 17.70
C PRO A 22 1.56 3.82 17.49
N GLY A 23 0.78 4.90 17.37
CA GLY A 23 1.30 6.25 17.15
C GLY A 23 1.80 6.52 15.72
N TRP A 24 1.72 5.55 14.81
CA TRP A 24 2.01 5.74 13.39
C TRP A 24 0.72 5.80 12.56
N PRO A 25 0.78 6.39 11.35
CA PRO A 25 -0.33 6.38 10.41
C PRO A 25 -0.88 4.96 10.20
N SER A 26 -2.20 4.82 10.35
CA SER A 26 -2.90 3.56 10.09
C SER A 26 -2.97 3.22 8.59
N LEU A 27 -3.40 2.01 8.25
CA LEU A 27 -3.66 1.63 6.87
C LEU A 27 -4.68 2.55 6.19
N ALA A 28 -5.71 3.02 6.92
CA ALA A 28 -6.67 3.96 6.36
C ALA A 28 -6.03 5.30 5.97
N HIS A 29 -5.09 5.80 6.79
CA HIS A 29 -4.32 7.01 6.43
C HIS A 29 -3.45 6.76 5.21
N TYR A 30 -2.74 5.63 5.19
CA TYR A 30 -1.90 5.23 4.05
C TYR A 30 -2.72 5.09 2.75
N ASP A 31 -3.86 4.42 2.80
CA ASP A 31 -4.77 4.24 1.67
C ASP A 31 -5.32 5.58 1.17
N GLY A 32 -5.63 6.51 2.08
CA GLY A 32 -6.00 7.88 1.73
C GLY A 32 -4.89 8.62 0.98
N TRP A 33 -3.63 8.48 1.40
CA TRP A 33 -2.49 9.06 0.69
C TRP A 33 -2.24 8.43 -0.67
N CYS A 34 -2.45 7.12 -0.82
CA CYS A 34 -2.42 6.43 -2.10
C CYS A 34 -3.50 6.97 -3.03
N ALA A 35 -4.75 7.03 -2.57
CA ALA A 35 -5.87 7.53 -3.35
C ALA A 35 -5.66 8.98 -3.79
N ALA A 36 -5.14 9.85 -2.93
CA ALA A 36 -4.79 11.23 -3.27
C ALA A 36 -3.67 11.35 -4.33
N ALA A 37 -2.89 10.28 -4.55
CA ALA A 37 -1.87 10.17 -5.59
C ALA A 37 -2.34 9.36 -6.81
N ASP A 38 -3.65 9.15 -6.96
CA ASP A 38 -4.26 8.32 -8.01
C ASP A 38 -3.75 6.87 -8.04
N LEU A 39 -3.41 6.33 -6.86
CA LEU A 39 -3.06 4.91 -6.69
C LEU A 39 -4.24 4.16 -6.11
N ARG A 40 -4.69 3.12 -6.82
CA ARG A 40 -5.73 2.20 -6.37
C ARG A 40 -5.12 0.94 -5.80
N LEU A 41 -5.61 0.51 -4.64
CA LEU A 41 -5.20 -0.74 -4.01
C LEU A 41 -5.63 -1.93 -4.89
N ASP A 42 -4.67 -2.77 -5.25
CA ASP A 42 -4.85 -3.95 -6.08
C ASP A 42 -4.87 -5.22 -5.22
N ALA A 43 -3.97 -5.32 -4.24
CA ALA A 43 -3.91 -6.42 -3.27
C ALA A 43 -3.20 -6.01 -1.98
N ARG A 44 -3.50 -6.72 -0.88
CA ARG A 44 -2.82 -6.57 0.42
C ARG A 44 -2.52 -7.91 1.07
N PHE A 45 -1.32 -8.01 1.62
CA PHE A 45 -0.76 -9.21 2.25
C PHE A 45 -0.16 -8.89 3.61
N ALA A 46 -0.05 -9.89 4.48
CA ALA A 46 0.63 -9.79 5.78
C ALA A 46 2.16 -9.75 5.65
N THR A 47 2.70 -10.23 4.53
CA THR A 47 4.13 -10.49 4.32
C THR A 47 4.47 -10.52 2.82
N TRP A 48 5.76 -10.54 2.49
CA TRP A 48 6.26 -10.53 1.11
C TRP A 48 6.00 -11.83 0.33
N ASP A 49 5.82 -12.96 1.02
CA ASP A 49 5.39 -14.25 0.46
C ASP A 49 3.87 -14.33 0.24
N ARG A 50 3.16 -13.20 0.38
CA ARG A 50 1.74 -13.04 0.05
C ARG A 50 0.75 -13.78 0.96
N GLN A 51 1.10 -13.99 2.23
CA GLN A 51 0.09 -14.47 3.19
C GLN A 51 -1.09 -13.49 3.27
N PRO A 52 -2.34 -13.98 3.38
CA PRO A 52 -3.51 -13.11 3.47
C PRO A 52 -3.37 -12.10 4.61
N TYR A 53 -3.72 -10.84 4.36
CA TYR A 53 -3.75 -9.83 5.42
C TYR A 53 -5.01 -9.98 6.27
N ALA A 54 -4.85 -10.20 7.58
CA ALA A 54 -5.95 -10.18 8.55
C ALA A 54 -6.09 -8.79 9.19
N ALA A 55 -7.33 -8.40 9.52
CA ALA A 55 -7.59 -7.16 10.25
C ALA A 55 -6.80 -7.13 11.57
N GLY A 56 -6.09 -6.03 11.82
CA GLY A 56 -5.24 -5.88 13.00
C GLY A 56 -3.83 -6.46 12.86
N GLY A 57 -3.43 -6.96 11.69
CA GLY A 57 -2.06 -7.41 11.45
C GLY A 57 -1.03 -6.29 11.65
N SER A 58 0.17 -6.65 12.11
CA SER A 58 1.25 -5.70 12.45
C SER A 58 2.19 -5.38 11.28
N TYR A 59 2.05 -6.03 10.13
CA TYR A 59 2.84 -5.78 8.94
C TYR A 59 1.94 -5.91 7.71
N ALA A 60 2.10 -5.00 6.75
CA ALA A 60 1.32 -5.02 5.53
C ALA A 60 2.22 -4.81 4.32
N VAL A 61 2.01 -5.63 3.29
CA VAL A 61 2.53 -5.43 1.93
C VAL A 61 1.35 -5.09 1.03
N SER A 62 1.40 -3.93 0.40
CA SER A 62 0.32 -3.41 -0.42
C SER A 62 0.78 -3.20 -1.85
N MET A 63 0.06 -3.77 -2.80
CA MET A 63 0.26 -3.56 -4.22
C MET A 63 -0.77 -2.58 -4.75
N HIS A 64 -0.34 -1.57 -5.48
CA HIS A 64 -1.18 -0.55 -6.09
C HIS A 64 -0.93 -0.45 -7.59
N ARG A 65 -1.95 0.02 -8.29
CA ARG A 65 -1.91 0.39 -9.71
C ARG A 65 -2.34 1.85 -9.87
N ASN A 66 -1.98 2.47 -10.99
CA ASN A 66 -2.55 3.76 -11.36
C ASN A 66 -4.08 3.64 -11.56
N GLY A 67 -4.79 4.73 -11.28
CA GLY A 67 -6.23 4.89 -11.48
C GLY A 67 -6.67 4.83 -12.94
#